data_AF-A0A0G0FDA5-F1
#
_entry.id   AF-A0A0G0FDA5-F1
#
_cell.length_a   1.000
_cell.length_b   1.000
_cell.length_c   1.000
_cell.angle_alpha   90.00
_cell.angle_beta   90.00
_cell.angle_gamma   90.00
#
_symmetry.space_group_name_H-M   'P 1'
#
loop_
_entity.id
_entity.type
_entity.pdbx_description
1 polymer ?
#
loop_
_entity_poly.entity_id
_entity_poly.type
_entity_poly.pdbx_seq_one_letter_code
_entity_poly.pdbx_strand_id
1 'polypeptide(L)'
;MTTVTISLPDEVAKRVDVEAKKKGFATRSEFVRSLLREHFTEEEEELELVPFVKRPLEEIRASLEATGKYNKKFIDSVIKGLKENSSVYADKTSKS
;
A
#
# COMPACT_ATOMS: atom_id res chain seq x y z
N MET A 1 7.12 -8.37 -14.67
CA MET A 1 5.99 -8.14 -15.60
C MET A 1 5.92 -9.34 -16.52
N THR A 2 4.76 -9.99 -16.60
CA THR A 2 4.55 -11.18 -17.43
C THR A 2 3.47 -10.87 -18.46
N THR A 3 3.66 -11.31 -19.70
CA THR A 3 2.69 -11.10 -20.79
C THR A 3 1.81 -12.32 -20.92
N VAL A 4 0.50 -12.10 -20.95
CA VAL A 4 -0.52 -13.13 -21.23
C VAL A 4 -1.26 -12.72 -22.50
N THR A 5 -1.39 -13.65 -23.44
CA THR A 5 -2.14 -13.46 -24.69
C THR A 5 -3.46 -14.20 -24.60
N ILE A 6 -4.55 -13.50 -24.92
CA ILE A 6 -5.91 -14.05 -24.91
C ILE A 6 -6.59 -13.80 -26.25
N SER A 7 -7.27 -14.82 -26.76
CA SER A 7 -8.11 -14.73 -27.96
C SER A 7 -9.57 -14.68 -27.53
N LEU A 8 -10.31 -13.69 -28.03
CA LEU A 8 -11.72 -13.48 -27.71
C LEU A 8 -12.53 -13.42 -29.00
N PRO A 9 -13.79 -13.89 -29.01
CA PRO A 9 -14.72 -13.60 -30.11
C PRO A 9 -14.89 -12.09 -30.29
N ASP A 10 -15.09 -11.65 -31.53
CA ASP A 10 -15.18 -10.22 -31.87
C ASP A 10 -16.24 -9.47 -31.06
N GLU A 11 -17.39 -10.11 -30.81
CA GLU A 11 -18.47 -9.52 -30.02
C GLU A 11 -18.04 -9.27 -28.57
N VAL A 12 -17.25 -10.17 -27.99
CA VAL A 12 -16.74 -10.05 -26.63
C VAL A 12 -15.67 -8.96 -26.58
N ALA A 13 -14.76 -8.92 -27.55
CA ALA A 13 -13.74 -7.88 -27.64
C ALA A 13 -14.36 -6.46 -27.72
N LYS A 14 -15.43 -6.29 -28.52
CA LYS A 14 -16.17 -5.02 -28.60
C LYS A 14 -16.83 -4.65 -27.27
N ARG A 15 -17.39 -5.61 -26.55
CA ARG A 15 -17.98 -5.36 -25.22
C ARG A 15 -16.91 -4.93 -24.21
N VAL A 16 -15.73 -5.53 -24.24
CA VAL A 16 -14.60 -5.14 -23.39
C VAL A 16 -14.20 -3.69 -23.64
N ASP A 17 -14.15 -3.25 -24.91
CA ASP A 17 -13.84 -1.86 -25.25
C ASP A 17 -14.89 -0.87 -24.70
N VAL A 18 -16.17 -1.22 -24.81
CA VAL A 18 -17.28 -0.38 -24.30
C VAL A 18 -17.24 -0.26 -22.78
N GLU A 19 -17.09 -1.39 -22.07
CA GLU A 19 -17.07 -1.41 -20.60
C GLU A 19 -15.82 -0.75 -20.03
N ALA A 20 -14.65 -0.94 -20.66
CA ALA A 20 -13.41 -0.25 -20.27
C ALA A 20 -13.60 1.27 -20.29
N LYS A 21 -14.18 1.80 -21.37
CA LYS A 21 -14.45 3.24 -21.50
C LYS A 21 -15.50 3.72 -20.50
N LYS A 22 -16.57 2.96 -20.31
CA LYS A 22 -17.65 3.30 -19.37
C LYS A 22 -17.16 3.40 -17.93
N LYS A 23 -16.22 2.52 -17.53
CA LYS A 23 -15.61 2.52 -16.20
C LYS A 23 -14.39 3.45 -16.09
N GLY A 24 -14.03 4.19 -17.16
CA GLY A 24 -12.98 5.21 -17.12
C GLY A 24 -11.54 4.68 -17.21
N PHE A 25 -11.33 3.45 -17.66
CA PHE A 25 -9.99 2.90 -17.85
C PHE A 25 -9.31 3.50 -19.09
N ALA A 26 -8.00 3.73 -19.01
CA ALA A 26 -7.24 4.32 -20.11
C ALA A 26 -6.96 3.31 -21.24
N THR A 27 -6.85 2.02 -20.91
CA THR A 27 -6.59 0.95 -21.89
C THR A 27 -7.37 -0.32 -21.59
N ARG A 28 -7.60 -1.15 -22.63
CA ARG A 28 -8.12 -2.52 -22.48
C ARG A 28 -7.30 -3.34 -21.49
N SER A 29 -5.98 -3.25 -21.57
CA SER A 29 -5.09 -4.04 -20.72
C SER A 29 -5.18 -3.64 -19.25
N GLU A 30 -5.45 -2.36 -18.96
CA GLU A 30 -5.70 -1.90 -17.59
C GLU A 30 -7.03 -2.42 -17.05
N PHE A 31 -8.09 -2.35 -17.87
CA PHE A 31 -9.39 -2.89 -17.51
C PHE A 31 -9.34 -4.42 -17.26
N VAL A 32 -8.69 -5.19 -18.14
CA VAL A 32 -8.53 -6.63 -17.92
C VAL A 32 -7.71 -6.92 -16.67
N ARG A 33 -6.64 -6.15 -16.41
CA ARG A 33 -5.84 -6.32 -15.19
C ARG A 33 -6.63 -6.00 -13.92
N SER A 34 -7.50 -5.00 -13.92
CA SER A 34 -8.31 -4.68 -12.74
C SER A 34 -9.32 -5.78 -12.44
N LEU A 35 -9.95 -6.36 -13.46
CA LEU A 35 -10.83 -7.52 -13.30
C LEU A 35 -10.09 -8.75 -12.78
N LEU A 36 -8.89 -9.04 -13.32
CA LEU A 36 -8.09 -10.16 -12.82
C LEU A 36 -7.64 -9.93 -11.37
N ARG A 37 -7.28 -8.69 -11.01
CA ARG A 37 -6.99 -8.35 -9.61
C ARG A 37 -8.22 -8.56 -8.75
N GLU A 38 -9.36 -7.97 -9.08
CA GLU A 38 -10.60 -8.16 -8.32
C GLU A 38 -10.92 -9.65 -8.12
N HIS A 39 -10.83 -10.45 -9.18
CA HIS A 39 -11.11 -11.88 -9.13
C HIS A 39 -10.13 -12.69 -8.28
N PHE A 40 -8.83 -12.38 -8.31
CA PHE A 40 -7.82 -13.09 -7.52
C PHE A 40 -7.56 -12.48 -6.14
N THR A 41 -7.95 -11.23 -5.93
CA THR A 41 -7.86 -10.53 -4.64
C THR A 41 -9.01 -10.93 -3.73
N GLU A 42 -10.08 -11.58 -4.21
CA GLU A 42 -11.03 -12.28 -3.32
C GLU A 42 -10.35 -13.38 -2.47
N GLU A 43 -9.14 -13.83 -2.83
CA GLU A 43 -8.33 -14.76 -2.02
C GLU A 43 -7.25 -14.06 -1.15
N GLU A 44 -6.96 -12.78 -1.37
CA GLU A 44 -6.07 -12.00 -0.51
C GLU A 44 -6.92 -11.26 0.52
N GLU A 45 -7.04 -11.85 1.71
CA GLU A 45 -7.53 -11.29 2.99
C GLU A 45 -8.10 -9.88 2.87
N GLU A 46 -9.41 -9.72 3.12
CA GLU A 46 -10.03 -8.41 3.40
C GLU A 46 -9.00 -7.53 4.09
N LEU A 47 -8.55 -6.45 3.44
CA LEU A 47 -7.54 -5.56 4.00
C LEU A 47 -8.10 -5.02 5.32
N GLU A 48 -7.79 -5.70 6.41
CA GLU A 48 -8.35 -5.40 7.70
C GLU A 48 -7.76 -4.07 8.11
N LEU A 49 -8.60 -3.04 8.14
CA LEU A 49 -8.21 -1.72 8.60
C LEU A 49 -7.99 -1.81 10.12
N VAL A 50 -6.79 -2.22 10.52
CA VAL A 50 -6.41 -2.26 11.92
C VAL A 50 -6.12 -0.85 12.43
N PRO A 51 -6.67 -0.46 13.60
CA PRO A 51 -6.37 0.83 14.18
C PRO A 51 -4.88 0.91 14.52
N PHE A 52 -4.27 2.07 14.24
CA PHE A 52 -2.90 2.31 14.65
C PHE A 52 -2.78 2.34 16.17
N VAL A 53 -1.94 1.47 16.73
CA VAL A 53 -1.62 1.44 18.18
C VAL A 53 -0.26 2.07 18.40
N LYS A 54 -0.22 3.17 19.16
CA LYS A 54 1.02 3.87 19.52
C LYS A 54 1.89 2.95 20.38
N ARG A 55 3.14 2.73 19.95
CA ARG A 55 4.14 1.94 20.68
C ARG A 55 5.24 2.83 21.25
N PRO A 56 5.77 2.57 22.45
CA PRO A 56 6.88 3.36 22.99
C PRO A 56 8.06 3.47 22.00
N LEU A 57 8.67 4.66 21.89
CA LEU A 57 9.80 4.88 20.99
C LEU A 57 11.00 3.96 21.31
N GLU A 58 11.15 3.57 22.57
CA GLU A 58 12.18 2.61 23.00
C GLU A 58 11.95 1.21 22.41
N GLU A 59 10.71 0.74 22.35
CA GLU A 59 10.38 -0.53 21.68
C GLU A 59 10.63 -0.46 20.18
N ILE A 60 10.30 0.67 19.55
CA ILE A 60 10.56 0.88 18.12
C ILE A 60 12.06 0.84 17.87
N ARG A 61 12.86 1.54 18.70
CA ARG A 61 14.33 1.48 18.63
C ARG A 61 14.84 0.05 18.75
N ALA A 62 14.42 -0.67 19.79
CA ALA A 62 14.85 -2.05 20.03
C ALA A 62 14.48 -2.97 18.86
N SER A 63 13.30 -2.79 18.27
CA SER A 63 12.88 -3.58 17.10
C SER A 63 13.74 -3.29 15.86
N LEU A 64 14.14 -2.04 15.64
CA LEU A 64 15.02 -1.66 14.53
C LEU A 64 16.44 -2.22 14.73
N GLU A 65 16.95 -2.15 15.95
CA GLU A 65 18.26 -2.73 16.32
C GLU A 65 18.27 -4.25 16.15
N ALA A 66 17.21 -4.93 16.61
CA ALA A 66 17.07 -6.39 16.53
C ALA A 66 17.08 -6.93 15.08
N THR A 67 16.70 -6.11 14.09
CA THR A 67 16.74 -6.53 12.68
C THR A 67 18.17 -6.69 12.15
N GLY A 68 19.16 -6.01 12.74
CA GLY A 68 20.54 -5.96 12.25
C GLY A 68 20.72 -5.28 10.87
N LYS A 69 19.65 -4.75 10.27
CA LYS A 69 19.66 -4.19 8.90
C LYS A 69 20.08 -2.73 8.86
N TYR A 70 20.06 -2.03 9.99
CA TYR A 70 20.23 -0.58 10.05
C TYR A 70 21.40 -0.18 10.95
N ASN A 71 22.13 0.85 10.55
CA ASN A 71 23.19 1.42 11.38
C ASN A 71 22.59 2.34 12.47
N LYS A 72 23.36 2.56 13.55
CA LYS A 72 22.91 3.37 14.70
C LYS A 72 22.49 4.79 14.30
N LYS A 73 23.23 5.45 13.41
CA LYS A 73 22.91 6.81 12.95
C LYS A 73 21.54 6.90 12.29
N PHE A 74 21.18 5.90 11.48
CA PHE A 74 19.87 5.82 10.87
C PHE A 74 18.77 5.62 11.92
N ILE A 75 18.96 4.67 12.85
CA ILE A 75 18.00 4.41 13.92
C ILE A 75 17.77 5.66 14.77
N ASP A 76 18.85 6.36 15.17
CA ASP A 76 18.78 7.61 15.92
C ASP A 76 18.01 8.69 15.15
N SER A 77 18.25 8.81 13.85
CA SER A 77 17.55 9.75 12.96
C SER A 77 16.04 9.46 12.90
N VAL A 78 15.65 8.19 12.77
CA VAL A 78 14.24 7.77 12.74
C VAL A 78 13.56 8.10 14.07
N ILE A 79 14.17 7.72 15.20
CA ILE A 79 13.58 7.98 16.52
C ILE A 79 13.46 9.48 16.79
N LYS A 80 14.47 10.27 16.42
CA LYS A 80 14.42 11.73 16.51
C LYS A 80 13.30 12.31 15.64
N GLY A 81 13.20 11.89 14.39
CA GLY A 81 12.18 12.33 13.46
C GLY A 81 10.76 12.01 13.94
N LEU A 82 10.55 10.82 14.51
CA LEU A 82 9.29 10.45 15.14
C LEU A 82 8.98 11.35 16.34
N LYS A 83 9.94 11.55 17.24
CA LYS A 83 9.76 12.38 18.44
C LYS A 83 9.45 13.84 18.11
N GLU A 84 10.08 14.41 17.09
CA GLU A 84 9.99 15.84 16.80
C GLU A 84 8.85 16.18 15.82
N ASN A 85 8.58 15.31 14.84
CA ASN A 85 7.75 15.65 13.68
C ASN A 85 6.53 14.74 13.49
N SER A 86 6.39 13.65 14.26
CA SER A 86 5.20 12.80 14.14
C SER A 86 4.00 13.45 14.81
N SER A 87 2.86 13.46 14.13
CA SER A 87 1.58 13.85 14.73
C SER A 87 1.19 12.99 15.94
N VAL A 88 1.72 11.77 16.04
CA VAL A 88 1.37 10.78 17.06
C VAL A 88 2.38 10.73 18.22
N TYR A 89 3.66 10.98 17.91
CA TYR A 89 4.76 10.90 18.89
C TYR A 89 5.27 12.25 19.38
N ALA A 90 5.01 13.36 18.66
CA ALA A 90 5.40 14.67 19.13
C ALA A 90 4.51 15.08 20.31
N ASP A 91 5.14 15.34 21.46
CA ASP A 91 4.51 16.05 22.57
C ASP A 91 4.25 17.48 22.09
N LYS A 92 3.07 17.72 21.51
CA LYS A 92 2.56 19.08 21.35
C LYS A 92 2.29 19.61 22.75
N THR A 93 3.31 20.14 23.42
CA THR A 93 3.09 21.03 24.55
C THR A 93 2.22 22.15 24.03
N SER A 94 0.94 22.12 24.40
CA SER A 94 0.02 23.23 24.30
C SER A 94 0.69 24.42 24.98
N LYS A 95 1.25 25.34 24.20
CA LYS A 95 1.52 26.68 24.69
C LYS A 95 0.15 27.33 24.87
N SER A 96 -0.37 27.23 26.10
CA SER A 96 -1.45 28.08 26.60
C SER A 96 -0.94 29.50 26.81
#